data_AF-A0A844XH91-F1
#
_entry.id   AF-A0A844XH91-F1
#
_cell.length_a   1.000
_cell.length_b   1.000
_cell.length_c   1.000
_cell.angle_alpha   90.00
_cell.angle_beta   90.00
_cell.angle_gamma   90.00
#
_symmetry.space_group_name_H-M   'P 1'
#
loop_
_entity.id
_entity.type
_entity.pdbx_description
1 polymer ?
#
loop_
_entity_poly.entity_id
_entity_poly.type
_entity_poly.pdbx_seq_one_letter_code
_entity_poly.pdbx_strand_id
1 'polypeptide(L)'
;MTFKRLNFIRLILRSAAVLLALNEIRGLVLAAPVFYAMYEAGGSLMAIWLGISSLLGIALSVIIPMFALKKIEAKLQPAST
;
A
#
# COMPACT_ATOMS: atom_id res chain seq x y z
N MET A 1 -10.07 -29.39 20.11
CA MET A 1 -8.85 -28.55 20.04
C MET A 1 -8.67 -27.77 18.73
N THR A 2 -9.34 -28.15 17.64
CA THR A 2 -9.16 -27.58 16.29
C THR A 2 -9.67 -26.14 16.15
N PHE A 3 -10.78 -25.80 16.84
CA PHE A 3 -11.42 -24.47 16.77
C PHE A 3 -10.54 -23.34 17.33
N LYS A 4 -9.79 -23.60 18.41
CA LYS A 4 -8.85 -22.63 19.00
C LYS A 4 -7.68 -22.32 18.05
N ARG A 5 -7.19 -23.31 17.30
CA ARG A 5 -6.12 -23.12 16.30
C ARG A 5 -6.61 -22.29 15.10
N LEU A 6 -7.82 -22.55 14.62
CA LEU A 6 -8.44 -21.75 13.55
C LEU A 6 -8.63 -20.29 13.95
N ASN A 7 -9.12 -20.02 15.16
CA ASN A 7 -9.24 -18.65 15.66
C ASN A 7 -7.89 -17.95 15.80
N PHE A 8 -6.85 -18.67 16.23
CA PHE A 8 -5.50 -18.11 16.34
C PHE A 8 -4.90 -17.77 14.96
N ILE A 9 -5.05 -18.67 13.98
CA ILE A 9 -4.63 -18.44 12.60
C ILE A 9 -5.39 -17.25 11.99
N ARG A 10 -6.70 -17.16 12.22
CA ARG A 10 -7.54 -16.06 11.73
C ARG A 10 -7.14 -14.71 12.33
N LEU A 11 -6.78 -14.69 13.62
CA LEU A 11 -6.25 -13.51 14.28
C LEU A 11 -4.93 -13.06 13.62
N ILE A 12 -3.99 -13.98 13.42
CA ILE A 12 -2.69 -13.71 12.81
C ILE A 12 -2.85 -13.15 11.40
N LEU A 13 -3.67 -13.79 10.55
CA LEU A 13 -3.95 -13.33 9.19
C LEU A 13 -4.54 -11.93 9.17
N ARG A 14 -5.49 -11.64 10.07
CA ARG A 14 -6.11 -10.32 10.17
C ARG A 14 -5.11 -9.26 10.64
N SER A 15 -4.28 -9.56 11.62
CA SER A 15 -3.21 -8.65 12.06
C SER A 15 -2.13 -8.45 11.01
N ALA A 16 -1.77 -9.49 10.25
CA ALA A 16 -0.80 -9.40 9.15
C ALA A 16 -1.34 -8.50 8.02
N ALA A 17 -2.63 -8.62 7.68
CA ALA A 17 -3.26 -7.72 6.71
C ALA A 17 -3.25 -6.26 7.17
N VAL A 18 -3.51 -6.00 8.45
CA VAL A 18 -3.44 -4.64 9.02
C VAL A 18 -2.01 -4.11 9.01
N LEU A 19 -1.03 -4.91 9.42
CA LEU A 19 0.39 -4.53 9.39
C LEU A 19 0.88 -4.25 7.97
N LEU A 20 0.41 -5.03 6.99
CA LEU A 20 0.73 -4.80 5.58
C LEU A 20 0.13 -3.49 5.08
N ALA A 21 -1.12 -3.18 5.44
CA ALA A 21 -1.73 -1.88 5.14
C ALA A 21 -0.99 -0.71 5.82
N LEU A 22 -0.57 -0.86 7.08
CA LEU A 22 0.24 0.14 7.79
C LEU A 22 1.63 0.32 7.15
N ASN A 23 2.21 -0.73 6.59
CA ASN A 23 3.49 -0.67 5.88
C ASN A 23 3.38 0.17 4.59
N GLU A 24 2.23 0.17 3.92
CA GLU A 24 1.98 1.02 2.75
C GLU A 24 1.82 2.52 3.11
N ILE A 25 1.44 2.86 4.35
CA ILE A 25 1.42 4.26 4.85
C ILE A 25 2.82 4.86 4.80
N ARG A 26 3.87 4.04 4.89
CA ARG A 26 5.26 4.47 4.70
C ARG A 26 5.49 5.10 3.32
N GLY A 27 4.77 4.64 2.29
CA GLY A 27 4.74 5.28 0.97
C GLY A 27 4.15 6.68 1.04
N LEU A 28 3.03 6.87 1.75
CA LEU A 28 2.43 8.19 1.94
C LEU A 28 3.37 9.16 2.67
N VAL A 29 4.13 8.67 3.65
CA VAL A 29 5.14 9.48 4.37
C VAL A 29 6.30 9.87 3.45
N LEU A 30 6.68 9.01 2.49
CA LEU A 30 7.70 9.34 1.49
C LEU A 30 7.27 10.45 0.51
N ALA A 31 5.97 10.80 0.44
CA ALA A 31 5.51 11.96 -0.31
C ALA A 31 5.88 13.30 0.35
N ALA A 32 6.00 13.33 1.69
CA ALA A 32 6.32 14.55 2.44
C ALA A 32 7.63 15.23 2.01
N PRO A 33 8.78 14.53 1.89
CA PRO A 33 10.02 15.15 1.41
C PRO A 33 9.93 15.59 -0.06
N VAL A 34 9.09 14.95 -0.88
CA VAL A 34 8.86 15.35 -2.28
C VAL A 34 8.15 16.71 -2.32
N PHE A 35 7.11 16.90 -1.53
CA PHE A 35 6.43 18.19 -1.40
C PHE A 35 7.35 19.28 -0.84
N TYR A 36 8.20 18.95 0.14
CA TYR A 36 9.17 19.90 0.69
C TYR A 36 10.21 20.31 -0.36
N ALA A 37 10.77 19.35 -1.11
CA ALA A 37 11.71 19.63 -2.19
C ALA A 37 11.09 20.47 -3.32
N MET A 38 9.81 20.25 -3.65
CA MET A 38 9.08 21.10 -4.60
C MET A 38 8.91 22.53 -4.10
N TYR A 39 8.64 22.71 -2.81
CA TYR A 39 8.49 24.01 -2.17
C TYR A 39 9.81 24.80 -2.18
N GLU A 40 10.92 24.16 -1.78
CA GLU A 40 12.28 24.72 -1.82
C GLU A 40 12.71 25.08 -3.27
N ALA A 41 12.32 24.28 -4.25
CA ALA A 41 12.65 24.52 -5.66
C ALA A 41 11.88 25.70 -6.31
N GLY A 42 11.07 26.45 -5.54
CA GLY A 42 10.46 27.70 -5.99
C GLY A 42 9.38 27.55 -7.06
N GLY A 43 8.79 26.36 -7.21
CA GLY A 43 7.67 26.13 -8.13
C GLY A 43 8.03 26.12 -9.61
N SER A 44 9.29 25.87 -9.97
CA SER A 44 9.67 25.70 -11.37
C SER A 44 8.85 24.57 -12.04
N LEU A 45 8.56 24.71 -13.33
CA LEU A 45 7.86 23.70 -14.14
C LEU A 45 8.51 22.31 -14.02
N MET A 46 9.84 22.26 -13.93
CA MET A 46 10.60 21.04 -13.72
C MET A 46 10.36 20.43 -12.34
N ALA A 47 10.30 21.24 -11.28
CA ALA A 47 10.01 20.75 -9.92
C ALA A 47 8.59 20.19 -9.81
N ILE A 48 7.60 20.83 -10.44
CA ILE A 48 6.23 20.32 -10.51
C ILE A 48 6.17 18.99 -11.27
N TRP A 49 6.86 18.90 -12.41
CA TRP A 49 6.92 17.68 -13.21
C TRP A 49 7.56 16.52 -12.44
N LEU A 50 8.71 16.76 -11.82
CA LEU A 50 9.42 15.77 -11.00
C LEU A 50 8.60 15.37 -9.78
N GLY A 51 7.98 16.33 -9.11
CA GLY A 51 7.07 16.08 -8.00
C GLY A 51 5.90 15.17 -8.36
N ILE A 52 5.20 15.47 -9.45
CA ILE A 52 4.10 14.64 -9.95
C ILE A 52 4.58 13.24 -10.32
N SER A 53 5.72 13.11 -11.04
CA SER A 53 6.26 11.80 -11.40
C SER A 53 6.65 10.94 -10.19
N SER A 54 7.22 11.57 -9.15
CA SER A 54 7.60 10.91 -7.91
C SER A 54 6.38 10.50 -7.07
N LEU A 55 5.40 11.39 -6.93
CA LEU A 55 4.13 11.11 -6.26
C LEU A 55 3.36 9.99 -6.96
N LEU A 56 3.37 9.95 -8.29
CA LEU A 56 2.80 8.85 -9.06
C LEU A 56 3.51 7.52 -8.78
N GLY A 57 4.85 7.51 -8.72
CA GLY A 57 5.60 6.31 -8.36
C GLY A 57 5.25 5.76 -6.98
N ILE A 58 5.08 6.65 -6.01
CA ILE A 58 4.64 6.32 -4.64
C ILE A 58 3.19 5.83 -4.64
N ALA A 59 2.29 6.50 -5.37
CA ALA A 59 0.90 6.06 -5.47
C ALA A 59 0.79 4.68 -6.11
N LEU A 60 1.58 4.42 -7.15
CA LEU A 60 1.63 3.11 -7.82
C LEU A 60 2.20 2.02 -6.90
N SER A 61 3.18 2.33 -6.04
CA SER A 61 3.73 1.35 -5.10
C SER A 61 2.68 0.81 -4.12
N VAL A 62 1.64 1.60 -3.81
CA VAL A 62 0.54 1.21 -2.92
C VAL A 62 -0.64 0.60 -3.68
N ILE A 63 -0.98 1.16 -4.85
CA ILE A 63 -2.12 0.71 -5.66
C ILE A 63 -1.85 -0.67 -6.27
N ILE A 64 -0.63 -0.93 -6.77
CA ILE A 64 -0.30 -2.18 -7.46
C ILE A 64 -0.44 -3.40 -6.52
N PRO A 65 0.13 -3.41 -5.29
CA PRO A 65 -0.07 -4.52 -4.36
C PRO A 65 -1.53 -4.73 -3.98
N MET A 66 -2.31 -3.67 -3.79
CA MET A 66 -3.75 -3.79 -3.52
C MET A 66 -4.49 -4.48 -4.67
N PHE A 67 -4.21 -4.10 -5.92
CA PHE A 67 -4.81 -4.75 -7.08
C PHE A 67 -4.33 -6.20 -7.25
N ALA A 68 -3.06 -6.47 -6.99
CA ALA A 68 -2.49 -7.81 -7.01
C ALA A 68 -3.18 -8.72 -5.98
N LEU A 69 -3.36 -8.24 -4.75
CA LEU A 69 -4.08 -8.92 -3.68
C LEU A 69 -5.54 -9.20 -4.08
N LYS A 70 -6.27 -8.22 -4.62
CA LYS A 70 -7.64 -8.43 -5.13
C LYS A 70 -7.71 -9.50 -6.23
N LYS A 71 -6.74 -9.51 -7.15
CA LYS A 71 -6.68 -10.52 -8.22
C LYS A 71 -6.38 -11.92 -7.68
N ILE A 72 -5.50 -11.99 -6.67
CA ILE A 72 -5.14 -13.24 -6.00
C ILE A 72 -6.35 -13.75 -5.20
N GLU A 73 -7.04 -12.91 -4.42
CA GLU A 73 -8.27 -13.28 -3.73
C GLU A 73 -9.35 -13.77 -4.70
N ALA A 74 -9.56 -13.08 -5.83
CA ALA A 74 -10.52 -13.50 -6.84
C ALA A 74 -10.19 -14.89 -7.44
N LYS A 75 -8.91 -15.24 -7.56
CA LYS A 75 -8.46 -16.57 -8.02
C LYS A 75 -8.43 -17.62 -6.93
N LEU A 76 -8.22 -17.20 -5.68
CA LEU A 76 -8.15 -18.06 -4.50
C LEU A 76 -9.50 -18.27 -3.84
N GLN A 77 -10.59 -17.64 -4.29
CA GLN A 77 -11.95 -17.98 -3.85
C GLN A 77 -12.10 -19.51 -3.96
N PRO A 78 -12.11 -20.25 -2.84
CA PRO A 78 -12.46 -21.64 -2.89
C PRO A 78 -13.93 -21.66 -3.28
N ALA A 79 -14.29 -22.56 -4.20
CA ALA A 79 -15.67 -22.92 -4.44
C ALA A 79 -16.36 -23.13 -3.07
N SER A 80 -17.18 -22.17 -2.66
CA SER A 80 -18.07 -22.32 -1.52
C SER A 80 -19.22 -23.21 -2.02
N THR A 81 -18.98 -24.52 -2.01
CA THR A 81 -20.01 -25.54 -1.83
C THR A 81 -20.30 -25.70 -0.35
#